data_AF-A0A5M5BUF5-F1
#
_entry.id   AF-A0A5M5BUF5-F1
#
_cell.length_a   1.000
_cell.length_b   1.000
_cell.length_c   1.000
_cell.angle_alpha   90.00
_cell.angle_beta   90.00
_cell.angle_gamma   90.00
#
_symmetry.space_group_name_H-M   'P 1'
#
loop_
_entity.id
_entity.type
_entity.pdbx_description
1 polymer ?
#
loop_
_entity_poly.entity_id
_entity_poly.type
_entity_poly.pdbx_seq_one_letter_code
_entity_poly.pdbx_strand_id
1 'polypeptide(L)'
;MKKLLKKTLKLILPVVLGGFILFWVYRDFDFTKAGDVLLHGTNWWWMLFSLLFGAFAQVFRGWRWRQTLEPLDAFPKKSDCVNAIFISYA
;
A
#
# COMPACT_ATOMS: atom_id res chain seq x y z
N MET A 1 32.14 16.99 -4.87
CA MET A 1 31.94 16.45 -3.51
C MET A 1 30.54 16.72 -2.92
N LYS A 2 30.00 17.96 -2.92
CA LYS A 2 28.66 18.27 -2.37
C LYS A 2 27.48 17.46 -2.97
N LYS A 3 27.57 17.05 -4.25
CA LYS A 3 26.53 16.28 -4.96
C LYS A 3 26.44 14.82 -4.50
N LEU A 4 27.58 14.20 -4.18
CA LEU A 4 27.64 12.85 -3.61
C LEU A 4 27.12 12.84 -2.17
N LEU A 5 27.55 13.80 -1.35
CA LEU A 5 27.06 13.96 0.02
C LEU A 5 25.53 14.13 0.07
N LYS A 6 24.95 14.99 -0.77
CA LYS A 6 23.49 15.16 -0.86
C LYS A 6 22.76 13.89 -1.30
N LYS A 7 23.36 13.08 -2.18
CA LYS A 7 22.77 11.82 -2.66
C LYS A 7 22.80 10.76 -1.56
N THR A 8 23.91 10.64 -0.85
CA THR A 8 24.06 9.76 0.32
C THR A 8 23.13 10.17 1.45
N LEU A 9 23.01 11.47 1.74
CA LEU A 9 22.10 11.96 2.78
C LEU A 9 20.62 11.70 2.42
N LYS A 10 20.23 11.88 1.15
CA LYS A 10 18.87 11.54 0.68
C LYS A 10 18.53 10.05 0.78
N LEU A 11 19.53 9.17 0.80
CA LEU A 11 19.35 7.73 0.96
C LEU A 11 19.34 7.34 2.44
N ILE A 12 20.31 7.84 3.22
CA ILE A 12 20.44 7.51 4.64
C ILE A 12 19.30 8.10 5.46
N LEU A 13 18.82 9.29 5.12
CA LEU A 13 17.75 9.96 5.87
C LEU A 13 16.46 9.14 5.97
N PRO A 14 15.84 8.65 4.87
CA PRO A 14 14.66 7.80 4.97
C PRO A 14 14.96 6.44 5.62
N VAL A 15 16.17 5.90 5.48
CA VAL A 15 16.56 4.64 6.12
C VAL A 15 16.68 4.78 7.64
N VAL A 16 17.32 5.85 8.13
CA VAL A 16 17.45 6.13 9.56
C VAL A 16 16.09 6.48 10.15
N LEU A 17 15.27 7.27 9.46
CA LEU A 17 13.91 7.56 9.90
C LEU A 17 13.04 6.30 9.94
N GLY A 18 13.11 5.45 8.91
CA GLY A 18 12.42 4.17 8.87
C GLY A 18 12.85 3.25 10.01
N GLY A 19 14.16 3.12 10.25
CA GLY A 19 14.72 2.34 11.36
C GLY A 19 14.35 2.90 12.72
N PHE A 20 14.32 4.23 12.87
CA PHE A 20 13.90 4.90 14.10
C PHE A 20 12.42 4.66 14.41
N ILE A 21 11.54 4.78 13.41
CA ILE A 21 10.12 4.48 13.56
C ILE A 21 9.92 3.01 13.93
N LEU A 22 10.65 2.10 13.27
CA LEU A 22 10.59 0.68 13.58
C LEU A 22 11.01 0.41 15.03
N PHE A 23 12.16 0.94 15.45
CA PHE A 23 12.61 0.80 16.83
C PHE A 23 11.59 1.37 17.82
N TRP A 24 11.03 2.55 17.54
CA TRP A 24 10.06 3.18 18.42
C TRP A 24 8.76 2.38 18.55
N VAL A 25 8.23 1.85 17.44
CA VAL A 25 7.01 1.03 17.42
C VAL A 25 7.24 -0.33 18.09
N TYR A 26 8.39 -0.96 17.87
CA TYR A 26 8.66 -2.31 18.36
C TYR A 26 9.24 -2.36 19.79
N ARG A 27 9.76 -1.26 20.33
CA ARG A 27 10.37 -1.21 21.67
C ARG A 27 9.42 -1.63 22.80
N ASP A 28 8.13 -1.35 22.66
CA ASP A 28 7.10 -1.66 23.66
C ASP A 28 6.08 -2.70 23.14
N PHE A 29 6.40 -3.40 22.04
CA PHE A 29 5.46 -4.31 21.38
C PHE A 29 5.56 -5.71 21.99
N ASP A 30 4.52 -6.11 22.74
CA ASP A 30 4.40 -7.46 23.28
C ASP A 30 3.87 -8.41 22.19
N PHE A 31 4.78 -9.14 21.56
CA PHE A 31 4.47 -10.12 20.51
C PHE A 31 3.48 -11.19 20.98
N THR A 32 3.46 -11.50 22.29
CA THR A 32 2.54 -12.47 22.88
C THR A 32 1.10 -11.97 22.82
N LYS A 33 0.90 -10.68 23.12
CA LYS A 33 -0.41 -10.02 23.09
C LYS A 33 -0.90 -9.79 21.66
N ALA A 34 0.02 -9.52 20.73
CA ALA A 34 -0.32 -9.37 19.31
C ALA A 34 -0.83 -10.69 18.69
N GLY A 35 -0.19 -11.81 19.02
CA GLY A 35 -0.64 -13.14 18.60
C GLY A 35 -2.02 -13.50 19.14
N ASP A 36 -2.28 -13.18 20.41
CA ASP A 36 -3.57 -13.47 21.05
C ASP A 36 -4.73 -12.63 20.46
N VAL A 37 -4.49 -11.35 20.16
CA VAL A 37 -5.48 -10.50 19.48
C VAL A 37 -5.74 -10.97 18.04
N LEU A 38 -4.72 -11.41 17.32
CA LEU A 38 -4.87 -11.93 15.95
C LEU A 38 -5.65 -13.26 15.90
N LEU A 39 -5.41 -14.16 16.88
CA LEU A 39 -6.02 -15.49 16.88
C LEU A 39 -7.39 -15.52 17.56
N HIS A 40 -7.58 -14.80 18.65
CA HIS A 40 -8.81 -14.86 19.47
C HIS A 40 -9.65 -13.58 19.44
N GLY A 41 -9.03 -12.42 19.17
CA GLY A 41 -9.73 -11.13 19.16
C GLY A 41 -10.23 -10.67 17.78
N THR A 42 -9.75 -11.30 16.71
CA THR A 42 -10.01 -10.81 15.35
C THR A 42 -11.22 -11.50 14.74
N ASN A 43 -12.25 -10.71 14.47
CA ASN A 43 -13.44 -11.20 13.78
C ASN A 43 -13.15 -11.35 12.28
N TRP A 44 -12.99 -12.59 11.84
CA TRP A 44 -12.72 -12.98 10.46
C TRP A 44 -13.75 -12.44 9.46
N TRP A 45 -14.97 -12.17 9.91
CA TRP A 45 -15.99 -11.56 9.08
C TRP A 45 -15.63 -10.11 8.72
N TRP A 46 -15.15 -9.33 9.70
CA TRP A 46 -14.67 -7.98 9.45
C TRP A 46 -13.39 -7.96 8.61
N MET A 47 -12.52 -8.97 8.74
CA MET A 47 -11.33 -9.13 7.90
C MET A 47 -11.70 -9.34 6.42
N LEU A 48 -12.64 -10.24 6.13
CA LEU A 48 -13.09 -10.50 4.76
C LEU A 48 -13.80 -9.29 4.15
N PHE A 49 -14.59 -8.58 4.95
CA PHE A 49 -15.24 -7.34 4.51
C PHE A 49 -14.23 -6.23 4.17
N SER A 50 -13.18 -6.09 4.99
CA SER A 50 -12.06 -5.18 4.71
C SER A 50 -11.33 -5.55 3.41
N LEU A 51 -11.10 -6.84 3.17
CA LEU A 51 -10.47 -7.33 1.94
C LEU A 51 -11.31 -7.00 0.71
N LEU A 52 -12.63 -7.21 0.77
CA LEU A 52 -13.55 -6.82 -0.30
C LEU A 52 -13.45 -5.32 -0.59
N PHE A 53 -13.51 -4.48 0.43
CA PHE A 53 -13.33 -3.03 0.26
C PHE A 53 -11.96 -2.65 -0.31
N GLY A 54 -10.89 -3.36 0.07
CA GLY A 54 -9.55 -3.18 -0.50
C GLY A 54 -9.50 -3.49 -1.98
N ALA A 55 -10.11 -4.60 -2.42
CA ALA A 55 -10.21 -4.96 -3.83
C ALA A 55 -11.09 -3.94 -4.60
N PHE A 56 -12.23 -3.54 -4.03
CA PHE A 56 -13.10 -2.52 -4.62
C PHE A 56 -12.37 -1.18 -4.78
N ALA A 57 -11.51 -0.78 -3.84
CA ALA A 57 -10.70 0.44 -3.95
C ALA A 57 -9.79 0.40 -5.19
N GLN A 58 -9.25 -0.76 -5.55
CA GLN A 58 -8.46 -0.91 -6.79
C GLN A 58 -9.35 -0.84 -8.04
N VAL A 59 -10.55 -1.42 -8.01
CA VAL A 59 -11.53 -1.34 -9.10
C VAL A 59 -11.95 0.11 -9.36
N PHE A 60 -12.25 0.89 -8.32
CA PHE A 60 -12.60 2.32 -8.45
C PHE A 60 -11.45 3.14 -9.05
N ARG A 61 -10.19 2.81 -8.72
CA ARG A 61 -9.03 3.43 -9.38
C ARG A 61 -8.98 3.06 -10.86
N GLY A 62 -9.27 1.81 -11.23
CA GLY A 62 -9.29 1.33 -12.63
C GLY A 62 -10.32 2.07 -13.46
N TRP A 63 -11.49 2.28 -12.87
CA TRP A 63 -12.57 3.04 -13.49
C TRP A 63 -12.20 4.52 -13.67
N ARG A 64 -11.60 5.15 -12.66
CA ARG A 64 -11.11 6.54 -12.76
C ARG A 64 -10.04 6.70 -13.84
N TRP A 65 -9.13 5.73 -13.97
CA TRP A 65 -8.12 5.72 -15.03
C TRP A 65 -8.74 5.65 -16.42
N ARG A 66 -9.79 4.83 -16.59
CA ARG A 66 -10.54 4.80 -17.85
C ARG A 66 -11.19 6.14 -18.20
N GLN A 67 -11.79 6.84 -17.23
CA GLN A 67 -12.34 8.18 -17.44
C GLN A 67 -11.26 9.20 -17.86
N THR A 68 -10.01 8.98 -17.46
CA THR A 68 -8.88 9.84 -17.84
C THR A 68 -8.36 9.53 -19.26
N LEU A 69 -8.62 8.33 -19.78
CA LEU A 69 -8.24 7.89 -21.12
C LEU A 69 -9.28 8.23 -22.20
N GLU A 70 -10.54 8.43 -21.79
CA GLU A 70 -11.65 8.86 -22.65
C GLU A 70 -11.39 10.18 -23.43
N PRO A 71 -10.76 11.23 -22.86
CA PRO A 71 -10.37 12.42 -23.63
C PRO A 71 -9.12 12.23 -24.52
N LEU A 72 -8.44 11.10 -24.44
CA LEU A 72 -7.25 10.76 -25.23
C LEU A 72 -7.59 9.86 -26.45
N ASP A 73 -8.88 9.69 -26.75
CA ASP A 73 -9.40 8.83 -27.83
C ASP A 73 -9.00 7.34 -27.70
N ALA A 74 -8.61 6.92 -26.49
CA ALA A 74 -8.23 5.55 -26.18
C ALA A 74 -9.38 4.87 -25.43
N PHE A 75 -9.96 3.82 -26.03
CA PHE A 75 -11.08 3.06 -25.46
C PHE A 75 -10.71 1.60 -25.10
N PRO A 76 -9.77 1.37 -24.15
CA PRO A 76 -9.53 0.04 -23.62
C PRO A 76 -10.76 -0.51 -22.90
N LYS A 77 -10.93 -1.84 -22.92
CA LYS A 77 -11.99 -2.52 -22.18
C LYS A 77 -11.84 -2.25 -20.68
N LYS A 78 -12.97 -2.11 -19.97
CA LYS A 78 -12.99 -1.86 -18.51
C LYS A 78 -12.19 -2.91 -17.74
N SER A 79 -12.23 -4.16 -18.18
CA SER A 79 -11.46 -5.28 -17.62
C SER A 79 -9.96 -5.04 -17.69
N ASP A 80 -9.47 -4.51 -18.80
CA ASP A 80 -8.03 -4.38 -19.08
C ASP A 80 -7.44 -3.22 -18.28
N CYS A 81 -8.20 -2.12 -18.11
CA CYS A 81 -7.82 -1.03 -17.21
C CYS A 81 -7.76 -1.47 -15.74
N VAL A 82 -8.73 -2.27 -15.30
CA VAL A 82 -8.76 -2.77 -13.93
C VAL A 82 -7.62 -3.76 -13.71
N ASN A 83 -7.40 -4.69 -14.64
CA ASN A 83 -6.30 -5.67 -14.58
C ASN A 83 -4.91 -4.98 -14.62
N ALA A 84 -4.75 -3.94 -15.43
CA ALA A 84 -3.51 -3.16 -15.46
C ALA A 84 -3.20 -2.48 -14.12
N ILE A 85 -4.21 -2.04 -13.37
CA ILE A 85 -4.01 -1.51 -12.01
C ILE A 85 -3.69 -2.62 -11.02
N PHE A 86 -4.37 -3.76 -11.08
CA PHE A 86 -4.03 -4.90 -10.23
C PHE A 86 -2.58 -5.36 -10.45
N ILE A 87 -2.08 -5.34 -11.70
CA ILE A 87 -0.71 -5.73 -12.03
C ILE A 87 0.32 -4.64 -11.72
N SER A 88 -0.01 -3.36 -11.95
CA SER A 88 0.95 -2.26 -11.77
C SER A 88 1.06 -1.76 -10.32
N TYR A 89 0.10 -2.10 -9.46
CA TYR A 89 0.01 -1.61 -8.08
C TYR A 89 0.07 -2.73 -7.01
N ALA A 90 0.16 -4.00 -7.42
CA ALA A 90 0.53 -5.11 -6.54
C ALA A 90 2.06 -5.12 -6.33
#